data_AF-A0A839HTY4-F1
#
_entry.id   AF-A0A839HTY4-F1
#
_cell.length_a   1.000
_cell.length_b   1.000
_cell.length_c   1.000
_cell.angle_alpha   90.00
_cell.angle_beta   90.00
_cell.angle_gamma   90.00
#
_symmetry.space_group_name_H-M   'P 1'
#
loop_
_entity.id
_entity.type
_entity.pdbx_description
1 polymer ?
#
loop_
_entity_poly.entity_id
_entity_poly.type
_entity_poly.pdbx_seq_one_letter_code
_entity_poly.pdbx_strand_id
1 'polypeptide(L)'
;MPIQDAGPTPLQWLLLEIDRTPGATVSKARLRAILRGMAGQRIFVTRRELHLPELRHTARRLLDTGLSCTEASGQLAQQTGLSRRHAQRHVVWALNERALQAIAARRLSLIDGPDGEDADGAT
;
A
#
# COMPACT_ATOMS: atom_id res chain seq x y z
N MET A 1 33.83 23.50 -19.93
CA MET A 1 32.45 24.01 -19.74
C MET A 1 32.23 24.22 -18.27
N PRO A 2 31.86 25.42 -17.79
CA PRO A 2 31.54 25.59 -16.37
C PRO A 2 30.21 24.88 -16.10
N ILE A 3 30.20 24.01 -15.10
CA ILE A 3 29.00 23.41 -14.52
C ILE A 3 28.24 24.58 -13.91
N GLN A 4 27.15 25.01 -14.56
CA GLN A 4 26.25 26.00 -13.98
C GLN A 4 25.82 25.50 -12.60
N ASP A 5 25.87 26.38 -11.60
CA ASP A 5 25.32 26.16 -10.26
C ASP A 5 23.84 25.79 -10.36
N ALA A 6 23.58 24.51 -10.58
CA ALA A 6 22.26 23.95 -10.43
C ALA A 6 22.00 23.95 -8.93
N GLY A 7 21.26 24.96 -8.47
CA GLY A 7 20.77 25.04 -7.10
C GLY A 7 20.06 23.75 -6.67
N PRO A 8 19.66 23.65 -5.39
CA PRO A 8 19.16 22.40 -4.83
C PRO A 8 17.99 21.85 -5.65
N THR A 9 18.10 20.58 -6.03
CA THR A 9 17.04 19.86 -6.75
C THR A 9 15.75 19.81 -5.91
N PRO A 10 14.55 19.68 -6.52
CA PRO A 10 13.30 19.54 -5.78
C PRO A 10 13.31 18.42 -4.73
N LEU A 11 14.04 17.33 -5.00
CA LEU A 11 14.23 16.24 -4.04
C LEU A 11 15.05 16.70 -2.83
N GLN A 12 16.13 17.45 -3.04
CA GLN A 12 16.94 18.01 -1.95
C GLN A 12 16.12 18.98 -1.08
N TRP A 13 15.27 19.80 -1.69
CA TRP A 13 14.31 20.65 -0.96
C TRP A 13 13.29 19.84 -0.15
N LEU A 14 12.71 18.80 -0.73
CA LEU A 14 11.76 17.92 -0.03
C LEU A 14 12.42 17.23 1.18
N LEU A 15 13.64 16.72 1.01
CA LEU A 15 14.38 16.08 2.10
C LEU A 15 14.68 17.05 3.24
N LEU A 16 15.03 18.30 2.93
CA LEU A 16 15.23 19.35 3.93
C LEU A 16 13.93 19.65 4.71
N GLU A 17 12.78 19.70 4.04
CA GLU A 17 11.50 19.92 4.73
C GLU A 17 11.06 18.74 5.60
N ILE A 18 11.32 17.51 5.14
CA ILE A 18 11.13 16.32 5.96
C ILE A 18 11.98 16.42 7.25
N ASP A 19 13.21 16.91 7.15
CA ASP A 19 14.09 17.07 8.31
C ASP A 19 13.64 18.15 9.28
N ARG A 20 13.15 19.27 8.76
CA ARG A 20 12.61 20.39 9.56
C ARG A 20 11.34 20.04 10.33
N THR A 21 10.56 19.06 9.88
CA THR A 21 9.30 18.67 10.54
C THR A 21 9.57 18.01 11.89
N PRO A 22 9.17 18.56 13.05
CA PRO A 22 9.47 17.94 14.35
C PRO A 22 8.72 16.61 14.54
N GLY A 23 9.39 15.62 15.15
CA GLY A 23 8.81 14.29 15.42
C GLY A 23 8.87 13.29 14.24
N ALA A 24 8.11 12.19 14.36
CA ALA A 24 7.91 11.18 13.31
C ALA A 24 9.19 10.53 12.71
N THR A 25 10.24 10.32 13.53
CA THR A 25 11.57 9.81 13.12
C THR A 25 11.50 8.53 12.28
N VAL A 26 10.65 7.59 12.67
CA VAL A 26 10.42 6.31 11.95
C VAL A 26 9.84 6.57 10.56
N SER A 27 8.83 7.44 10.46
CA SER A 27 8.20 7.80 9.19
C SER A 27 9.17 8.51 8.26
N LYS A 28 10.03 9.40 8.79
CA LYS A 28 11.09 10.06 8.00
C LYS A 28 12.09 9.05 7.44
N ALA A 29 12.54 8.11 8.26
CA ALA A 29 13.46 7.06 7.83
C ALA A 29 12.85 6.20 6.70
N ARG A 30 11.57 5.83 6.85
CA ARG A 30 10.83 5.06 5.84
C ARG A 30 10.66 5.84 4.54
N LEU A 31 10.30 7.12 4.62
CA LEU A 31 10.15 8.00 3.45
C LEU A 31 11.47 8.14 2.69
N ARG A 32 12.59 8.34 3.39
CA ARG A 32 13.93 8.37 2.78
C ARG A 32 14.28 7.04 2.09
N ALA A 33 13.95 5.91 2.70
CA ALA A 33 14.20 4.60 2.10
C ALA A 33 13.41 4.41 0.79
N ILE A 34 12.14 4.83 0.78
CA ILE A 34 11.29 4.82 -0.42
C ILE A 34 11.89 5.73 -1.50
N LEU A 35 12.21 6.98 -1.16
CA LEU A 35 12.78 7.95 -2.11
C LEU A 35 14.11 7.46 -2.71
N ARG A 36 14.96 6.80 -1.91
CA ARG A 36 16.20 6.16 -2.42
C ARG A 36 15.90 4.99 -3.36
N GLY A 37 14.93 4.14 -3.01
CA GLY A 37 14.50 3.03 -3.87
C GLY A 37 13.91 3.49 -5.22
N MET A 38 13.44 4.73 -5.29
CA MET A 38 12.90 5.36 -6.50
C MET A 38 13.92 6.26 -7.23
N ALA A 39 15.18 6.28 -6.79
CA ALA A 39 16.22 7.10 -7.42
C ALA A 39 16.37 6.74 -8.91
N GLY A 40 16.34 7.76 -9.77
CA GLY A 40 16.41 7.60 -11.22
C GLY A 40 15.06 7.34 -11.92
N GLN A 41 13.96 7.18 -11.17
CA GLN A 41 12.62 7.03 -11.74
C GLN A 41 11.90 8.39 -11.85
N ARG A 42 11.22 8.63 -12.98
CA ARG A 42 10.29 9.75 -13.11
C ARG A 42 8.94 9.34 -12.52
N ILE A 43 8.60 9.93 -11.38
CA ILE A 43 7.33 9.66 -10.70
C ILE A 43 6.34 10.75 -11.11
N PHE A 44 5.31 10.35 -11.84
CA PHE A 44 4.15 11.21 -12.09
C PHE A 44 3.07 10.82 -11.09
N VAL A 45 2.77 11.73 -10.16
CA VAL A 45 1.69 11.54 -9.19
C VAL A 45 0.60 12.55 -9.49
N THR A 46 -0.56 12.07 -9.88
CA THR A 46 -1.77 12.88 -10.03
C THR A 46 -2.38 13.13 -8.65
N ARG A 47 -3.14 14.22 -8.49
CA ARG A 47 -3.88 14.49 -7.23
C ARG A 47 -4.74 13.31 -6.77
N ARG A 48 -5.31 12.56 -7.73
CA ARG A 48 -6.13 11.38 -7.44
C ARG A 48 -5.32 10.24 -6.81
N GLU A 49 -4.07 10.07 -7.23
CA GLU A 49 -3.18 9.01 -6.74
C GLU A 49 -2.68 9.28 -5.32
N LEU A 50 -2.65 10.54 -4.88
CA LEU A 50 -2.27 10.89 -3.51
C LEU A 50 -3.26 10.35 -2.47
N HIS A 51 -4.56 10.39 -2.77
CA HIS A 51 -5.61 9.92 -1.85
C HIS A 51 -5.91 8.43 -1.99
N LEU A 52 -5.47 7.81 -3.09
CA LEU A 52 -5.80 6.41 -3.39
C LEU A 52 -5.35 5.41 -2.31
N PRO A 53 -4.14 5.52 -1.71
CA PRO A 53 -3.69 4.60 -0.67
C PRO A 53 -4.56 4.68 0.59
N GLU A 54 -4.92 5.89 1.00
CA GLU A 54 -5.76 6.14 2.17
C GLU A 54 -7.19 5.62 1.96
N LEU A 55 -7.77 5.87 0.78
CA LEU A 55 -9.09 5.35 0.40
C LEU A 55 -9.11 3.81 0.42
N ARG A 56 -8.06 3.19 -0.12
CA ARG A 56 -7.90 1.72 -0.15
C ARG A 56 -7.70 1.13 1.24
N HIS A 57 -6.88 1.77 2.07
CA HIS A 57 -6.68 1.36 3.46
C HIS A 57 -7.98 1.44 4.27
N THR A 58 -8.71 2.54 4.15
CA THR A 58 -10.00 2.74 4.82
C THR A 58 -11.03 1.72 4.35
N ALA A 59 -11.12 1.47 3.05
CA ALA A 59 -12.04 0.46 2.49
C ALA A 59 -11.76 -0.95 3.06
N ARG A 60 -10.48 -1.35 3.17
CA ARG A 60 -10.11 -2.61 3.82
C ARG A 60 -10.52 -2.62 5.28
N ARG A 61 -10.15 -1.59 6.05
CA ARG A 61 -10.48 -1.49 7.46
C ARG A 61 -11.99 -1.63 7.72
N LEU A 62 -12.83 -0.98 6.90
CA LEU A 62 -14.29 -1.11 7.00
C LEU A 62 -14.80 -2.52 6.73
N LEU A 63 -14.16 -3.25 5.81
CA LEU A 63 -14.50 -4.66 5.59
C LEU A 63 -13.92 -5.57 6.68
N ASP A 64 -12.86 -5.16 7.40
CA ASP A 64 -12.27 -5.93 8.51
C ASP A 64 -13.19 -5.90 9.74
N THR A 65 -14.01 -4.87 9.88
CA THR A 65 -15.01 -4.79 10.97
C THR A 65 -16.24 -5.67 10.73
N GLY A 66 -16.27 -6.45 9.64
CA GLY A 66 -17.39 -7.35 9.33
C GLY A 66 -18.58 -6.69 8.62
N LEU A 67 -18.44 -5.44 8.16
CA LEU A 67 -19.50 -4.75 7.42
C LEU A 67 -19.75 -5.40 6.06
N SER A 68 -21.01 -5.39 5.61
CA SER A 68 -21.35 -5.74 4.24
C SER A 68 -20.76 -4.74 3.23
N CYS A 69 -20.65 -5.16 1.98
CA CYS A 69 -20.16 -4.29 0.90
C CYS A 69 -20.95 -2.98 0.79
N THR A 70 -22.27 -3.06 0.98
CA THR A 70 -23.19 -1.92 0.88
C THR A 70 -22.96 -0.94 2.02
N GLU A 71 -22.82 -1.43 3.25
CA GLU A 71 -22.56 -0.61 4.43
C GLU A 71 -21.18 0.03 4.38
N ALA A 72 -20.15 -0.76 4.03
CA ALA A 72 -18.79 -0.27 3.86
C ALA A 72 -18.71 0.82 2.78
N SER A 73 -19.44 0.65 1.67
CA SER A 73 -19.49 1.66 0.60
C SER A 73 -20.20 2.94 1.06
N GLY A 74 -21.27 2.82 1.84
CA GLY A 74 -21.99 3.94 2.42
C GLY A 74 -21.12 4.74 3.41
N GLN A 75 -20.44 4.05 4.32
CA GLN A 75 -19.54 4.68 5.30
C GLN A 75 -18.32 5.30 4.63
N LEU A 76 -17.71 4.63 3.65
CA LEU A 76 -16.58 5.17 2.91
C LEU A 76 -16.96 6.45 2.16
N ALA A 77 -18.14 6.47 1.50
CA ALA A 77 -18.66 7.67 0.83
C ALA A 77 -18.84 8.84 1.82
N GLN A 78 -19.40 8.56 2.99
CA GLN A 78 -19.61 9.57 4.04
C GLN A 78 -18.29 10.13 4.60
N GLN A 79 -17.30 9.28 4.85
CA GLN A 79 -16.02 9.69 5.42
C GLN A 79 -15.14 10.48 4.44
N THR A 80 -15.31 10.27 3.14
CA THR A 80 -14.38 10.77 2.11
C THR A 80 -15.00 11.81 1.17
N GLY A 81 -16.31 12.04 1.28
CA GLY A 81 -17.06 12.92 0.37
C GLY A 81 -17.22 12.36 -1.06
N LEU A 82 -16.86 11.10 -1.30
CA LEU A 82 -17.00 10.46 -2.60
C LEU A 82 -18.46 10.09 -2.90
N SER A 83 -18.80 10.00 -4.19
CA SER A 83 -20.08 9.40 -4.59
C SER A 83 -20.11 7.92 -4.21
N ARG A 84 -21.31 7.39 -3.88
CA ARG A 84 -21.50 5.98 -3.54
C ARG A 84 -20.93 5.02 -4.59
N ARG A 85 -21.10 5.34 -5.88
CA ARG A 85 -20.54 4.53 -6.98
C ARG A 85 -19.01 4.50 -6.97
N HIS A 86 -18.35 5.61 -6.63
CA HIS A 86 -16.90 5.63 -6.51
C HIS A 86 -16.43 4.88 -5.27
N ALA A 87 -17.08 5.07 -4.12
CA ALA A 87 -16.76 4.34 -2.90
C ALA A 87 -16.91 2.82 -3.11
N GLN A 88 -17.99 2.38 -3.76
CA GLN A 88 -18.21 0.97 -4.08
C GLN A 88 -17.07 0.35 -4.89
N ARG A 89 -16.49 1.08 -5.86
CA ARG A 89 -15.33 0.58 -6.62
C ARG A 89 -14.13 0.28 -5.72
N HIS A 90 -13.89 1.11 -4.70
CA HIS A 90 -12.80 0.89 -3.75
C HIS A 90 -13.07 -0.29 -2.81
N VAL A 91 -14.32 -0.47 -2.37
CA VAL A 91 -14.74 -1.61 -1.54
C VAL A 91 -14.64 -2.92 -2.33
N VAL A 92 -15.12 -2.95 -3.58
CA VAL A 92 -14.99 -4.13 -4.46
C VAL A 92 -13.53 -4.46 -4.73
N TRP A 93 -12.70 -3.44 -4.97
CA TRP A 93 -11.26 -3.66 -5.11
C TRP A 93 -10.65 -4.31 -3.86
N ALA A 94 -11.01 -3.84 -2.66
CA ALA A 94 -10.49 -4.38 -1.40
C ALA A 94 -10.94 -5.84 -1.17
N LEU A 95 -12.18 -6.19 -1.55
CA LEU A 95 -12.67 -7.57 -1.52
C LEU A 95 -11.92 -8.49 -2.47
N ASN A 96 -11.73 -8.05 -3.71
CA ASN A 96 -11.00 -8.82 -4.71
C ASN A 96 -9.56 -9.06 -4.26
N GLU A 97 -8.93 -8.06 -3.66
CA GLU A 97 -7.58 -8.21 -3.13
C GLU A 97 -7.52 -9.22 -1.98
N ARG A 98 -8.49 -9.21 -1.05
CA ARG A 98 -8.58 -10.24 0.00
C ARG A 98 -8.73 -11.64 -0.58
N ALA A 99 -9.58 -11.80 -1.58
CA ALA A 99 -9.76 -13.09 -2.24
C ALA A 99 -8.46 -13.57 -2.89
N LEU A 100 -7.72 -12.67 -3.56
CA LEU A 100 -6.42 -12.99 -4.14
C LEU A 100 -5.37 -13.36 -3.08
N GLN A 101 -5.34 -12.64 -1.95
CA GLN A 101 -4.44 -12.97 -0.84
C GLN A 101 -4.77 -14.32 -0.20
N ALA A 102 -6.06 -14.65 -0.02
CA ALA A 102 -6.49 -15.94 0.49
C ALA A 102 -6.11 -17.10 -0.46
N ILE A 103 -6.25 -16.89 -1.78
CA ILE A 103 -5.82 -17.85 -2.80
C ILE A 103 -4.29 -18.04 -2.75
N ALA A 104 -3.53 -16.95 -2.65
CA ALA A 104 -2.08 -17.00 -2.58
C ALA A 104 -1.59 -17.71 -1.29
N ALA A 105 -2.19 -17.40 -0.14
CA ALA A 105 -1.89 -18.06 1.12
C ALA A 105 -2.17 -19.57 1.07
N ARG A 106 -3.30 -19.97 0.48
CA ARG A 106 -3.67 -21.38 0.30
C ARG A 106 -2.73 -22.12 -0.65
N ARG A 107 -2.22 -21.46 -1.69
CA ARG A 107 -1.20 -22.03 -2.58
C ARG A 107 0.13 -22.25 -1.86
N LEU A 108 0.55 -21.31 -1.04
CA LEU A 108 1.78 -21.43 -0.27
C LEU A 108 1.70 -22.60 0.73
N SER A 109 0.58 -22.76 1.44
CA SER A 109 0.38 -23.88 2.37
C SER A 109 0.32 -25.27 1.71
N LEU A 110 0.09 -25.34 0.39
CA LEU A 110 0.10 -26.60 -0.36
C LEU A 110 1.50 -27.00 -0.83
N ILE A 111 2.44 -26.04 -0.89
CA ILE A 111 3.83 -26.28 -1.27
C ILE A 111 4.64 -26.77 -0.05
N ASP A 112 4.27 -26.32 1.16
CA ASP A 112 4.90 -26.74 2.43
C ASP A 112 4.25 -28.01 3.06
N GLY A 113 3.57 -28.84 2.26
CA GLY A 113 3.04 -30.14 2.71
C GLY A 113 4.18 -31.14 2.96
N PRO A 114 4.07 -32.03 3.98
CA PRO A 114 5.20 -32.80 4.48
C PRO A 114 5.77 -33.73 3.40
N ASP A 115 7.07 -33.58 3.13
CA ASP A 115 7.86 -34.60 2.46
C ASP A 115 7.71 -35.93 3.20
N GLY A 116 7.50 -37.00 2.43
CA GLY A 116 7.00 -38.29 2.90
C GLY A 116 7.84 -38.95 4.00
N GLU A 117 7.18 -39.20 5.13
CA GLU A 117 7.47 -40.36 5.97
C GLU A 117 6.82 -41.57 5.31
N ASP A 118 7.56 -42.24 4.41
CA ASP A 118 7.34 -43.63 4.03
C ASP A 118 8.60 -44.12 3.30
N ALA A 119 9.59 -44.61 4.06
CA ALA A 119 10.53 -45.65 3.60
C ALA A 119 11.34 -46.23 4.76
N ASP A 120 11.43 -47.56 4.75
CA ASP A 120 12.21 -48.49 5.59
C ASP A 120 11.76 -48.62 7.06
N GLY A 121 11.10 -49.71 7.47
CA GLY A 121 11.19 -51.06 6.94
C GLY A 121 12.57 -51.67 7.22
N ALA A 122 12.89 -51.96 8.48
CA ALA A 122 13.95 -52.89 8.82
C ALA A 122 13.53 -53.72 10.04
N THR A 123 13.23 -54.99 9.74
CA THR A 123 13.15 -56.16 10.60
C THR A 123 14.31 -56.29 11.59
#